data_AF-A0A2G9XIK6-F1
#
_entry.id   AF-A0A2G9XIK6-F1
#
_cell.length_a   1.000
_cell.length_b   1.000
_cell.length_c   1.000
_cell.angle_alpha   90.00
_cell.angle_beta   90.00
_cell.angle_gamma   90.00
#
_symmetry.space_group_name_H-M   'P 1'
#
loop_
_entity.id
_entity.type
_entity.pdbx_description
1 polymer ?
#
loop_
_entity_poly.entity_id
_entity_poly.type
_entity_poly.pdbx_seq_one_letter_code
_entity_poly.pdbx_strand_id
1 'polypeptide(L)' 'MKCMYCQGEMARGTAPFHIDRKDVHVSLDSVPAWVCTQCGEVYFEEAEVNAVQNIIRAVDEQTGKLARTA' A
#
# COMPACT_ATOMS: atom_id res chain seq x y z
N MET A 1 17.74 -8.35 -4.59
CA MET A 1 16.51 -9.17 -4.70
C MET A 1 16.16 -9.31 -6.18
N LYS A 2 15.60 -10.45 -6.62
CA LYS A 2 15.11 -10.64 -7.99
C LYS A 2 13.59 -10.56 -8.02
N CYS A 3 13.04 -9.95 -9.05
CA CYS A 3 11.58 -9.90 -9.26
C CYS A 3 11.05 -11.32 -9.48
N MET A 4 10.03 -11.72 -8.73
CA MET A 4 9.44 -13.06 -8.85
C MET A 4 8.69 -13.24 -10.17
N TYR A 5 8.22 -12.14 -10.78
CA TYR A 5 7.48 -12.16 -12.05
C TYR A 5 8.41 -12.25 -13.28
N CYS A 6 9.35 -11.32 -13.44
CA CYS A 6 10.18 -11.23 -14.65
C CYS A 6 11.66 -11.61 -14.46
N GLN A 7 12.10 -11.98 -13.26
CA GLN A 7 13.51 -12.23 -12.91
C GLN A 7 14.46 -11.02 -13.05
N GLY A 8 13.91 -9.82 -13.26
CA GLY A 8 14.67 -8.57 -13.29
C GLY A 8 15.24 -8.15 -11.93
N GLU A 9 16.14 -7.18 -11.94
CA GLU A 9 16.72 -6.61 -10.71
C GLU A 9 15.77 -5.66 -10.01
N MET A 10 15.72 -5.78 -8.69
CA MET A 10 14.91 -4.94 -7.83
C MET A 10 15.78 -3.87 -7.18
N ALA A 11 15.31 -2.63 -7.20
CA ALA A 11 15.95 -1.48 -6.55
C ALA A 11 15.06 -0.90 -5.46
N ARG A 12 15.66 -0.27 -4.46
CA ARG A 12 14.92 0.50 -3.45
C ARG A 12 14.33 1.75 -4.10
N GLY A 13 13.09 2.03 -3.80
CA GLY A 13 12.38 3.22 -4.26
C GLY A 13 11.09 3.42 -3.46
N THR A 14 10.13 4.08 -4.08
CA THR A 14 8.79 4.26 -3.53
C THR A 14 7.75 3.92 -4.59
N ALA A 15 6.58 3.49 -4.15
CA ALA A 15 5.44 3.25 -5.01
C ALA A 15 4.15 3.79 -4.38
N PRO A 16 3.17 4.18 -5.20
CA PRO A 16 1.87 4.56 -4.69
C PRO A 16 1.12 3.32 -4.17
N PHE A 17 0.31 3.51 -3.14
CA PHE A 17 -0.61 2.51 -2.63
C PHE A 17 -2.00 3.13 -2.51
N HIS A 18 -2.99 2.52 -3.16
CA HIS A 18 -4.37 2.98 -3.15
C HIS A 18 -5.26 1.89 -2.57
N ILE A 19 -6.18 2.27 -1.71
CA ILE A 19 -7.21 1.37 -1.21
C ILE A 19 -8.56 2.07 -1.13
N ASP A 20 -9.57 1.37 -1.65
CA ASP A 20 -10.97 1.74 -1.52
C ASP A 20 -11.60 0.94 -0.38
N ARG A 21 -12.19 1.64 0.59
CA ARG A 21 -12.88 1.09 1.76
C ARG A 21 -14.29 1.63 1.80
N LYS A 22 -15.31 0.84 1.44
CA LYS A 22 -16.74 1.22 1.40
C LYS A 22 -17.00 2.64 0.84
N ASP A 23 -16.93 3.66 1.69
CA ASP A 23 -17.24 5.06 1.41
C ASP A 23 -16.01 6.00 1.53
N VAL A 24 -14.80 5.45 1.56
CA VAL A 24 -13.53 6.20 1.68
C VAL A 24 -12.48 5.68 0.71
N HIS A 25 -11.82 6.62 0.04
CA HIS A 25 -10.64 6.40 -0.79
C HIS A 25 -9.39 6.86 -0.03
N VAL A 26 -8.42 5.96 0.14
CA VAL A 26 -7.13 6.28 0.77
C VAL A 26 -6.03 6.11 -0.26
N SER A 27 -5.24 7.15 -0.46
CA SER A 27 -4.07 7.14 -1.34
C SER A 27 -2.82 7.51 -0.56
N LEU A 28 -1.78 6.71 -0.71
CA LEU A 28 -0.44 6.92 -0.18
C LEU A 28 0.50 7.06 -1.36
N ASP A 29 1.05 8.26 -1.59
CA ASP A 29 1.75 8.55 -2.85
C ASP A 29 3.16 7.96 -2.91
N SER A 30 3.79 7.68 -1.77
CA SER A 30 5.21 7.32 -1.70
C SER A 30 5.50 6.36 -0.55
N VAL A 31 5.01 5.13 -0.69
CA VAL A 31 5.30 4.04 0.26
C VAL A 31 6.65 3.41 -0.11
N PRO A 32 7.60 3.26 0.83
CA PRO A 32 8.88 2.59 0.56
C PRO A 32 8.67 1.17 0.02
N ALA A 33 9.41 0.81 -1.03
CA ALA A 33 9.25 -0.47 -1.70
C ALA A 33 10.52 -0.91 -2.42
N TRP A 34 10.52 -2.18 -2.82
CA TRP A 34 11.36 -2.69 -3.90
C TRP A 34 10.61 -2.55 -5.22
N VAL A 35 11.21 -1.87 -6.20
CA VAL A 35 10.64 -1.65 -7.52
C VAL A 35 11.50 -2.35 -8.58
N CYS A 36 10.86 -3.12 -9.45
CA CYS A 36 11.57 -3.81 -10.52
C CYS A 36 12.03 -2.79 -11.56
N THR A 37 13.33 -2.77 -11.82
CA THR A 37 13.94 -1.90 -12.84
C THR A 37 13.54 -2.25 -14.27
N GLN A 38 12.94 -3.43 -14.49
CA GLN A 38 12.54 -3.91 -15.82
C GLN A 38 11.02 -3.83 -16.03
N CYS A 39 10.21 -4.42 -15.16
CA CYS A 39 8.75 -4.50 -15.36
C CYS A 39 7.93 -3.57 -14.46
N GLY A 40 8.58 -2.85 -13.52
CA GLY A 40 7.89 -1.94 -12.60
C GLY A 40 7.16 -2.61 -11.43
N GLU A 41 7.26 -3.94 -11.28
CA GLU A 41 6.63 -4.67 -10.16
C GLU A 41 7.10 -4.12 -8.81
N VAL A 42 6.17 -4.02 -7.85
CA VAL A 42 6.38 -3.38 -6.54
C VAL A 42 6.21 -4.40 -5.41
N TYR A 43 7.23 -4.55 -4.56
CA TYR A 43 7.13 -5.33 -3.32
C TYR A 43 7.32 -4.43 -2.10
N PHE A 44 6.32 -4.42 -1.22
CA PHE A 44 6.38 -3.80 0.09
C PHE A 44 6.96 -4.78 1.11
N GLU A 45 7.78 -4.30 2.03
CA GLU A 45 8.28 -5.15 3.11
C GLU A 45 7.27 -5.22 4.25
N GLU A 46 7.52 -6.12 5.20
CA GLU A 46 6.65 -6.35 6.34
C GLU A 46 6.33 -5.07 7.11
N ALA A 47 7.31 -4.17 7.27
CA ALA A 47 7.13 -2.91 7.96
C ALA A 47 6.09 -2.01 7.27
N GLU A 48 6.20 -1.83 5.95
CA GLU A 48 5.24 -1.03 5.20
C GLU A 48 3.87 -1.70 5.15
N VAL A 49 3.81 -3.01 4.98
CA VAL A 49 2.54 -3.76 5.02
C VAL A 49 1.85 -3.60 6.37
N ASN A 50 2.58 -3.71 7.48
CA ASN A 50 2.04 -3.52 8.82
C ASN A 50 1.52 -2.09 9.04
N ALA A 51 2.26 -1.09 8.57
CA ALA A 51 1.83 0.31 8.64
C ALA A 51 0.56 0.57 7.83
N VAL A 52 0.50 0.07 6.59
CA VAL A 52 -0.69 0.17 5.73
C VAL A 52 -1.90 -0.51 6.38
N GLN A 53 -1.73 -1.70 6.96
CA GLN A 53 -2.82 -2.37 7.67
C GLN A 53 -3.33 -1.58 8.89
N ASN A 54 -2.43 -0.92 9.64
CA ASN A 54 -2.82 -0.05 10.73
C ASN A 54 -3.66 1.14 10.25
N ILE A 55 -3.26 1.77 9.13
CA ILE A 55 -4.01 2.86 8.50
C ILE A 55 -5.42 2.39 8.12
N ILE A 56 -5.53 1.22 7.47
CA ILE A 56 -6.82 0.65 7.06
C ILE A 56 -7.74 0.44 8.26
N ARG A 57 -7.21 -0.15 9.36
CA ARG A 57 -7.99 -0.35 10.59
C ARG A 57 -8.51 0.97 11.16
N ALA A 58 -7.66 2.00 11.22
CA ALA A 58 -8.04 3.31 11.73
C ALA A 58 -9.12 3.98 10.88
N VAL A 59 -8.97 3.91 9.54
CA VAL A 59 -9.95 4.46 8.59
C VAL A 59 -11.28 3.73 8.71
N ASP A 60 -11.29 2.41 8.74
CA ASP A 60 -12.51 1.61 8.90
C ASP A 60 -13.24 1.97 10.21
N GLU A 61 -12.50 2.13 11.32
CA GLU A 61 -13.07 2.49 12.62
C GLU A 61 -13.72 3.89 12.60
N GLN A 62 -13.04 4.91 12.07
CA GLN A 62 -13.60 6.26 12.03
C GLN A 62 -14.76 6.38 11.04
N THR A 63 -14.65 5.73 9.87
CA THR A 63 -15.72 5.71 8.86
C THR A 63 -16.97 5.06 9.44
N GLY A 64 -16.83 3.97 10.19
CA GLY A 64 -17.95 3.32 10.88
C GLY A 64 -18.65 4.22 11.90
N LYS A 65 -17.95 5.16 12.55
CA LYS A 65 -18.57 6.15 13.45
C LYS A 65 -19.39 7.17 12.67
N LEU A 66 -18.86 7.67 11.55
CA LEU A 66 -19.59 8.61 10.69
C LEU A 66 -20.89 7.99 10.15
N ALA A 67 -20.84 6.74 9.69
CA ALA A 67 -22.02 6.03 9.18
C ALA A 67 -23.12 5.79 10.23
N ARG A 68 -22.78 5.75 11.53
CA ARG A 68 -23.76 5.59 12.63
C ARG A 68 -24.41 6.91 13.05
N THR A 69 -23.95 8.04 12.51
CA THR A 69 -24.44 9.37 12.84
C THR A 69 -25.44 9.90 11.81
N ALA A 70 -25.60 9.17 10.69
CA ALA A 70 -26.60 9.42 9.64
C ALA A 70 -27.82 8.52 9.85
#